data_AF-A0A8B6HHK2-F1
#
_entry.id   AF-A0A8B6HHK2-F1
#
_cell.length_a   1.000
_cell.length_b   1.000
_cell.length_c   1.000
_cell.angle_alpha   90.00
_cell.angle_beta   90.00
_cell.angle_gamma   90.00
#
_symmetry.space_group_name_H-M   'P 1'
#
loop_
_entity.id
_entity.type
_entity.pdbx_description
1 polymer ?
#
loop_
_entity_poly.entity_id
_entity_poly.type
_entity_poly.pdbx_seq_one_letter_code
_entity_poly.pdbx_strand_id
1 'polypeptide(L)'
;MFLGKIDQSNNKRLLGILDSIKCGGIDGLVDNLFPVENGNHCLLRTKIDTSFMMLDIFFYRVCVTPQNIESLSVCSKLQQFVKSLQKSESSKFIIDSCKYQYGRLSQCALQLLPPLTTISKSNNIQKLYHRHLRDGIMTDAVSGWLLYASFHYVTGQYNITLKLTEYVLSRCKHDMMNLGIDIYSEEQMNSYRQSVHSKLAFDERIKLATVDSVKYMRRSSLIPEEMQLDVEDDEIKIPPVVLSYCLRFLCHHYLGDICNRQQALDNLLLAVQDDYFVTKHDLSVSKTLLGVCYEISEDITNAYQCYDEAVEDDVYVCLSAKARKSKLLLDLR
;
A
#
# COMPACT_ATOMS: atom_id res chain seq x y z
N MET A 1 -4.48 20.05 -3.23
CA MET A 1 -4.01 18.73 -2.77
C MET A 1 -2.74 18.94 -1.97
N PHE A 2 -2.63 18.36 -0.77
CA PHE A 2 -1.37 18.36 -0.03
C PHE A 2 -0.48 17.24 -0.58
N LEU A 3 0.56 17.63 -1.30
CA LEU A 3 1.71 16.79 -1.61
C LEU A 3 2.93 17.56 -1.10
N GLY A 4 3.67 16.99 -0.14
CA GLY A 4 4.88 17.59 0.44
C GLY A 4 5.01 17.42 1.96
N LYS A 5 6.22 17.66 2.49
CA LYS A 5 6.55 17.63 3.92
C LYS A 5 5.63 18.56 4.70
N ILE A 6 5.15 18.13 5.87
CA ILE A 6 4.51 19.06 6.82
C ILE A 6 5.58 20.04 7.29
N ASP A 7 5.45 21.29 6.91
CA ASP A 7 6.32 22.41 7.27
C ASP A 7 5.48 23.55 7.87
N GLN A 8 6.11 24.65 8.25
CA GLN A 8 5.36 25.80 8.80
C GLN A 8 4.30 26.36 7.84
N SER A 9 4.44 26.14 6.53
CA SER A 9 3.54 26.68 5.51
C SER A 9 2.22 25.91 5.43
N ASN A 10 2.22 24.59 5.67
CA ASN A 10 1.00 23.77 5.64
C ASN A 10 0.45 23.38 7.03
N ASN A 11 1.26 23.49 8.09
CA ASN A 11 0.86 23.18 9.47
C ASN A 11 -0.34 24.03 9.95
N LYS A 12 -0.38 25.33 9.63
CA LYS A 12 -1.53 26.19 9.97
C LYS A 12 -2.84 25.70 9.34
N ARG A 13 -2.78 25.18 8.12
CA ARG A 13 -3.94 24.70 7.39
C ARG A 13 -4.41 23.36 7.97
N LEU A 14 -3.48 22.47 8.30
CA LEU A 14 -3.72 21.20 9.00
C LEU A 14 -4.30 21.40 10.41
N LEU A 15 -3.79 22.38 11.16
CA LEU A 15 -4.35 22.80 12.44
C LEU A 15 -5.76 23.41 12.28
N GLY A 16 -5.99 24.20 11.23
CA GLY A 16 -7.32 24.72 10.92
C GLY A 16 -8.33 23.61 10.58
N ILE A 17 -7.90 22.57 9.86
CA ILE A 17 -8.69 21.35 9.59
C ILE A 17 -9.01 20.62 10.90
N LEU A 18 -8.02 20.39 11.75
CA LEU A 18 -8.18 19.71 13.04
C LEU A 18 -9.07 20.49 14.01
N ASP A 19 -8.94 21.82 14.06
CA ASP A 19 -9.83 22.69 14.84
C ASP A 19 -11.24 22.73 14.25
N SER A 20 -11.39 22.67 12.92
CA SER A 20 -12.71 22.59 12.27
C SER A 20 -13.43 21.29 12.62
N ILE A 21 -12.72 20.16 12.63
CA ILE A 21 -13.24 18.86 13.09
C ILE A 21 -13.62 18.94 14.56
N LYS A 22 -12.76 19.54 15.39
CA LYS A 22 -12.95 19.66 16.84
C LYS A 22 -14.14 20.57 17.23
N CYS A 23 -14.35 21.66 16.50
CA CYS A 23 -15.34 22.69 16.84
C CYS A 23 -16.69 22.49 16.15
N GLY A 24 -16.72 21.88 14.95
CA GLY A 24 -17.93 21.75 14.14
C GLY A 24 -18.20 20.34 13.62
N GLY A 25 -17.40 19.34 14.02
CA GLY A 25 -17.52 17.98 13.47
C GLY A 25 -17.19 17.92 11.98
N ILE A 26 -17.73 16.91 11.29
CA ILE A 26 -17.51 16.72 9.86
C ILE A 26 -18.13 17.86 9.04
N ASP A 27 -19.30 18.36 9.44
CA ASP A 27 -20.00 19.44 8.75
C ASP A 27 -19.18 20.73 8.75
N GLY A 28 -18.59 21.09 9.91
CA GLY A 28 -17.66 22.22 10.00
C GLY A 28 -16.36 22.06 9.20
N LEU A 29 -15.94 20.82 8.91
CA LEU A 29 -14.81 20.55 8.02
C LEU A 29 -15.21 20.67 6.53
N VAL A 30 -16.39 20.17 6.15
CA VAL A 30 -16.94 20.32 4.78
C VAL A 30 -17.09 21.79 4.42
N ASP A 31 -17.68 22.59 5.31
CA ASP A 31 -17.94 24.01 5.07
C ASP A 31 -16.66 24.84 4.95
N ASN A 32 -15.58 24.46 5.66
CA ASN A 32 -14.28 25.12 5.58
C ASN A 32 -13.42 24.66 4.39
N LEU A 33 -13.52 23.40 3.98
CA LEU A 33 -12.82 22.88 2.81
C LEU A 33 -13.50 23.28 1.49
N PHE A 34 -14.83 23.49 1.52
CA PHE A 34 -15.66 23.81 0.37
C PHE A 34 -16.66 24.93 0.70
N PRO A 35 -16.21 26.19 0.87
CA PRO A 35 -17.09 27.30 1.19
C PRO A 35 -18.18 27.48 0.12
N VAL A 36 -19.41 27.70 0.56
CA VAL A 36 -20.59 27.85 -0.31
C VAL A 36 -20.51 29.17 -1.05
N GLU A 37 -19.87 29.18 -2.22
CA GLU A 37 -20.05 30.25 -3.18
C GLU A 37 -21.34 29.98 -3.97
N ASN A 38 -22.32 30.88 -3.81
CA ASN A 38 -23.52 31.03 -4.65
C ASN A 38 -24.64 29.97 -4.54
N GLY A 39 -25.17 29.77 -3.33
CA GLY A 39 -26.63 29.70 -3.11
C GLY A 39 -27.50 28.60 -3.75
N ASN A 40 -26.94 27.53 -4.34
CA ASN A 40 -27.75 26.47 -4.96
C ASN A 40 -27.84 25.19 -4.12
N HIS A 41 -28.90 25.09 -3.31
CA HIS A 41 -29.19 23.99 -2.38
C HIS A 41 -29.55 22.63 -3.01
N CYS A 42 -29.80 22.56 -4.33
CA CYS A 42 -30.17 21.29 -4.99
C CYS A 42 -28.95 20.48 -5.46
N LEU A 43 -27.82 21.13 -5.75
CA LEU A 43 -26.51 20.48 -6.02
C LEU A 43 -25.83 19.97 -4.76
N LEU A 44 -26.34 20.34 -3.58
CA LEU A 44 -25.75 19.99 -2.29
C LEU A 44 -25.93 18.53 -1.93
N ARG A 45 -26.98 17.81 -2.37
CA ARG A 45 -27.12 16.39 -2.02
C ARG A 45 -26.09 15.48 -2.74
N THR A 46 -25.86 15.73 -4.02
CA THR A 46 -24.82 15.05 -4.81
C THR A 46 -23.41 15.55 -4.48
N LYS A 47 -23.25 16.84 -4.13
CA LYS A 47 -21.98 17.36 -3.58
C LYS A 47 -21.67 16.83 -2.19
N ILE A 48 -22.65 16.68 -1.29
CA ILE A 48 -22.46 16.12 0.06
C ILE A 48 -21.95 14.68 -0.02
N ASP A 49 -22.51 13.86 -0.91
CA ASP A 49 -21.99 12.50 -1.18
C ASP A 49 -20.54 12.56 -1.71
N THR A 50 -20.23 13.49 -2.60
CA THR A 50 -18.87 13.71 -3.09
C THR A 50 -17.94 14.28 -2.00
N SER A 51 -18.46 15.06 -1.06
CA SER A 51 -17.73 15.69 0.06
C SER A 51 -17.39 14.67 1.15
N PHE A 52 -18.27 13.72 1.46
CA PHE A 52 -17.95 12.60 2.36
C PHE A 52 -16.89 11.67 1.75
N MET A 53 -16.99 11.36 0.46
CA MET A 53 -15.95 10.57 -0.23
C MET A 53 -14.61 11.31 -0.30
N MET A 54 -14.64 12.61 -0.60
CA MET A 54 -13.45 13.46 -0.58
C MET A 54 -12.90 13.61 0.84
N LEU A 55 -13.74 13.60 1.87
CA LEU A 55 -13.34 13.56 3.27
C LEU A 55 -12.72 12.23 3.67
N ASP A 56 -13.27 11.10 3.22
CA ASP A 56 -12.71 9.78 3.44
C ASP A 56 -11.33 9.67 2.80
N ILE A 57 -11.20 10.16 1.56
CA ILE A 57 -9.93 10.25 0.81
C ILE A 57 -9.00 11.32 1.42
N PHE A 58 -9.53 12.37 2.05
CA PHE A 58 -8.75 13.42 2.68
C PHE A 58 -8.25 13.03 4.06
N PHE A 59 -9.06 12.39 4.90
CA PHE A 59 -8.63 11.77 6.16
C PHE A 59 -7.69 10.61 5.92
N TYR A 60 -7.88 9.88 4.82
CA TYR A 60 -6.84 9.04 4.25
C TYR A 60 -5.60 9.91 4.00
N ARG A 61 -5.54 10.77 2.99
CA ARG A 61 -4.33 11.51 2.58
C ARG A 61 -3.63 12.33 3.70
N VAL A 62 -4.37 13.03 4.55
CA VAL A 62 -3.85 13.90 5.63
C VAL A 62 -3.32 13.10 6.82
N CYS A 63 -3.89 11.93 7.13
CA CYS A 63 -3.34 11.03 8.14
C CYS A 63 -2.35 10.00 7.55
N VAL A 64 -2.30 9.84 6.22
CA VAL A 64 -1.53 8.85 5.43
C VAL A 64 -0.18 9.35 4.93
N THR A 65 0.25 10.56 5.27
CA THR A 65 1.66 10.91 5.12
C THR A 65 2.41 10.72 6.44
N PRO A 66 2.79 9.48 6.84
CA PRO A 66 3.93 9.30 7.71
C PRO A 66 5.18 9.56 6.86
N GLN A 67 5.34 10.79 6.37
CA GLN A 67 6.64 11.21 5.89
C GLN A 67 7.51 11.29 7.15
N ASN A 68 8.51 10.42 7.24
CA ASN A 68 9.53 10.32 8.30
C ASN A 68 9.13 9.58 9.60
N ILE A 69 8.45 8.41 9.55
CA ILE A 69 8.50 7.51 10.73
C ILE A 69 9.83 6.74 10.72
N GLU A 70 10.84 7.35 11.30
CA GLU A 70 12.21 6.82 11.33
C GLU A 70 12.46 5.83 12.48
N SER A 71 11.54 5.72 13.45
CA SER A 71 11.75 4.85 14.61
C SER A 71 10.47 4.20 15.16
N LEU A 72 10.65 3.01 15.74
CA LEU A 72 9.59 2.27 16.43
C LEU A 72 8.99 3.07 17.60
N SER A 73 9.78 3.96 18.22
CA SER A 73 9.33 4.81 19.32
C SER A 73 8.28 5.83 18.85
N VAL A 74 8.46 6.41 17.66
CA VAL A 74 7.51 7.34 17.04
C VAL A 74 6.24 6.59 16.64
N CYS A 75 6.36 5.43 15.97
CA CYS A 75 5.22 4.55 15.70
C CYS A 75 4.39 4.27 16.96
N SER A 76 5.04 3.91 18.07
CA SER A 76 4.37 3.56 19.32
C SER A 76 3.61 4.75 19.92
N LYS A 77 4.20 5.95 19.90
CA LYS A 77 3.53 7.18 20.39
C LYS A 77 2.31 7.53 19.54
N LEU A 78 2.44 7.44 18.21
CA LEU A 78 1.32 7.70 17.29
C LEU A 78 0.20 6.67 17.48
N GLN A 79 0.55 5.38 17.65
CA GLN A 79 -0.41 4.33 17.94
C GLN A 79 -1.17 4.58 19.26
N GLN A 80 -0.48 5.04 20.30
CA GLN A 80 -1.11 5.42 21.58
C GLN A 80 -2.03 6.62 21.42
N PHE A 81 -1.60 7.65 20.68
CA PHE A 81 -2.43 8.81 20.36
C PHE A 81 -3.71 8.41 19.62
N VAL A 82 -3.60 7.61 18.55
CA VAL A 82 -4.74 7.13 17.76
C VAL A 82 -5.69 6.30 18.63
N LYS A 83 -5.17 5.43 19.50
CA LYS A 83 -6.00 4.67 20.46
C LYS A 83 -6.69 5.56 21.49
N SER A 84 -6.03 6.62 21.95
CA SER A 84 -6.63 7.58 22.88
C SER A 84 -7.77 8.33 22.20
N LEU A 85 -7.55 8.81 20.99
CA LEU A 85 -8.56 9.47 20.17
C LEU A 85 -9.75 8.54 19.92
N GLN A 86 -9.49 7.30 19.52
CA GLN A 86 -10.54 6.30 19.30
C GLN A 86 -11.43 6.09 20.55
N LYS A 87 -10.86 6.16 21.76
CA LYS A 87 -11.60 5.98 23.02
C LYS A 87 -12.39 7.22 23.44
N SER A 88 -11.94 8.41 23.06
CA SER A 88 -12.61 9.67 23.42
C SER A 88 -13.75 10.04 22.47
N GLU A 89 -13.82 9.38 21.32
CA GLU A 89 -14.76 9.71 20.26
C GLU A 89 -16.04 8.86 20.31
N SER A 90 -17.17 9.49 20.00
CA SER A 90 -18.48 8.82 19.89
C SER A 90 -18.92 8.61 18.44
N SER A 91 -18.31 9.33 17.50
CA SER A 91 -18.60 9.20 16.08
C SER A 91 -18.04 7.88 15.55
N LYS A 92 -18.93 6.99 15.07
CA LYS A 92 -18.55 5.71 14.45
C LYS A 92 -17.55 5.90 13.30
N PHE A 93 -17.73 6.95 12.50
CA PHE A 93 -16.83 7.30 11.41
C PHE A 93 -15.39 7.56 11.88
N ILE A 94 -15.24 8.38 12.94
CA ILE A 94 -13.92 8.71 13.48
C ILE A 94 -13.29 7.46 14.12
N ILE A 95 -14.08 6.66 14.84
CA ILE A 95 -13.62 5.38 15.41
C ILE A 95 -13.08 4.45 14.34
N ASP A 96 -13.79 4.27 13.23
CA ASP A 96 -13.37 3.38 12.14
C ASP A 96 -12.14 3.94 11.40
N SER A 97 -12.06 5.26 11.23
CA SER A 97 -10.86 5.94 10.71
C SER A 97 -9.64 5.73 11.62
N CYS A 98 -9.81 5.81 12.95
CA CYS A 98 -8.73 5.51 13.89
C CYS A 98 -8.26 4.06 13.80
N LYS A 99 -9.16 3.08 13.61
CA LYS A 99 -8.76 1.67 13.41
C LYS A 99 -7.91 1.51 12.15
N TYR A 100 -8.33 2.14 11.06
CA TYR A 100 -7.60 2.12 9.79
C TYR A 100 -6.18 2.68 9.95
N GLN A 101 -6.05 3.85 10.57
CA GLN A 101 -4.75 4.48 10.81
C GLN A 101 -3.87 3.68 11.78
N TYR A 102 -4.47 3.09 12.81
CA TYR A 102 -3.74 2.22 13.72
C TYR A 102 -3.19 0.97 13.00
N GLY A 103 -3.93 0.41 12.05
CA GLY A 103 -3.48 -0.66 11.16
C GLY A 103 -2.27 -0.23 10.33
N ARG A 104 -2.32 0.93 9.67
CA ARG A 104 -1.18 1.47 8.89
C ARG A 104 0.06 1.69 9.75
N LEU A 105 -0.09 2.31 10.92
CA LEU A 105 1.02 2.49 11.84
C LEU A 105 1.62 1.15 12.29
N SER A 106 0.80 0.10 12.40
CA SER A 106 1.27 -1.25 12.68
C SER A 106 2.06 -1.84 11.51
N GLN A 107 1.64 -1.61 10.27
CA GLN A 107 2.42 -1.97 9.08
C GLN A 107 3.78 -1.24 9.04
N CYS A 108 3.83 0.05 9.35
CA CYS A 108 5.10 0.79 9.44
C CYS A 108 5.98 0.24 10.58
N ALA A 109 5.42 0.06 11.77
CA ALA A 109 6.14 -0.47 12.93
C ALA A 109 6.75 -1.84 12.63
N LEU A 110 6.00 -2.72 11.96
CA LEU A 110 6.45 -4.05 11.54
C LEU A 110 7.72 -3.99 10.69
N GLN A 111 7.81 -3.05 9.76
CA GLN A 111 8.93 -2.91 8.84
C GLN A 111 10.17 -2.26 9.48
N LEU A 112 9.99 -1.59 10.63
CA LEU A 112 11.07 -1.03 11.45
C LEU A 112 11.60 -2.04 12.49
N LEU A 113 11.01 -3.22 12.59
CA LEU A 113 11.50 -4.25 13.51
C LEU A 113 12.84 -4.84 13.01
N PRO A 114 13.70 -5.30 13.94
CA PRO A 114 14.96 -5.95 13.58
C PRO A 114 14.76 -7.16 12.66
N PRO A 115 15.74 -7.49 11.79
CA PRO A 115 15.64 -8.60 10.85
C PRO A 115 15.32 -9.95 11.50
N LEU A 116 14.55 -10.79 10.80
CA LEU A 116 14.09 -12.08 11.33
C LEU A 116 15.22 -13.05 11.67
N THR A 117 16.42 -12.87 11.09
CA THR A 117 17.63 -13.60 11.49
C THR A 117 18.01 -13.41 12.97
N THR A 118 17.55 -12.32 13.60
CA THR A 118 17.69 -12.09 15.05
C THR A 118 16.56 -12.67 15.91
N ILE A 119 15.46 -13.15 15.31
CA ILE A 119 14.26 -13.63 16.02
C ILE A 119 14.43 -15.01 16.64
N SER A 120 15.31 -15.85 16.09
CA SER A 120 15.63 -17.17 16.67
C SER A 120 16.10 -17.08 18.14
N LYS A 121 16.47 -15.88 18.61
CA LYS A 121 16.98 -15.63 19.96
C LYS A 121 15.99 -14.92 20.89
N SER A 122 14.81 -14.46 20.44
CA SER A 122 13.91 -13.67 21.30
C SER A 122 12.41 -13.88 21.01
N ASN A 123 11.75 -14.65 21.89
CA ASN A 123 10.30 -14.84 21.91
C ASN A 123 9.51 -13.52 21.96
N ASN A 124 10.09 -12.45 22.50
CA ASN A 124 9.43 -11.15 22.60
C ASN A 124 9.32 -10.46 21.24
N ILE A 125 10.35 -10.56 20.39
CA ILE A 125 10.35 -9.96 19.05
C ILE A 125 9.33 -10.68 18.16
N GLN A 126 9.29 -12.02 18.20
CA GLN A 126 8.29 -12.79 17.45
C GLN A 126 6.85 -12.40 17.81
N LYS A 127 6.57 -12.22 19.11
CA LYS A 127 5.26 -11.74 19.58
C LYS A 127 4.94 -10.33 19.06
N LEU A 128 5.93 -9.45 18.92
CA LEU A 128 5.75 -8.11 18.36
C LEU A 128 5.42 -8.18 16.86
N TYR A 129 6.12 -9.00 16.08
CA TYR A 129 5.80 -9.24 14.67
C TYR A 129 4.35 -9.69 14.50
N HIS A 130 3.93 -10.76 15.19
CA HIS A 130 2.55 -11.26 15.07
C HIS A 130 1.49 -10.25 15.51
N ARG A 131 1.78 -9.44 16.53
CA ARG A 131 0.88 -8.36 16.95
C ARG A 131 0.70 -7.34 15.83
N HIS A 132 1.80 -6.82 15.29
CA HIS A 132 1.75 -5.79 14.25
C HIS A 132 1.20 -6.33 12.92
N LEU A 133 1.43 -7.60 12.59
CA LEU A 133 0.81 -8.27 11.46
C LEU A 133 -0.72 -8.35 11.60
N ARG A 134 -1.19 -8.83 12.76
CA ARG A 134 -2.62 -8.92 13.06
C ARG A 134 -3.31 -7.56 13.07
N ASP A 135 -2.64 -6.54 13.59
CA ASP A 135 -3.17 -5.18 13.60
C ASP A 135 -3.09 -4.55 12.19
N GLY A 136 -2.07 -4.90 11.42
CA GLY A 136 -1.81 -4.37 10.07
C GLY A 136 -2.79 -4.81 8.99
N ILE A 137 -3.48 -5.94 9.15
CA ILE A 137 -4.55 -6.39 8.23
C ILE A 137 -5.86 -5.59 8.36
N MET A 138 -5.89 -4.58 9.25
CA MET A 138 -7.07 -3.75 9.47
C MET A 138 -7.21 -2.58 8.49
N THR A 139 -6.26 -2.42 7.55
CA THR A 139 -6.24 -1.35 6.56
C THR A 139 -7.19 -1.63 5.38
N ASP A 140 -6.70 -1.70 4.14
CA ASP A 140 -7.44 -2.11 2.95
C ASP A 140 -7.53 -3.65 2.83
N ALA A 141 -8.09 -4.13 1.72
CA ALA A 141 -8.30 -5.57 1.50
C ALA A 141 -7.00 -6.39 1.38
N VAL A 142 -5.86 -5.78 1.05
CA VAL A 142 -4.71 -6.51 0.49
C VAL A 142 -3.36 -6.16 1.13
N SER A 143 -3.09 -4.90 1.46
CA SER A 143 -1.72 -4.46 1.84
C SER A 143 -1.18 -5.17 3.08
N GLY A 144 -1.96 -5.21 4.16
CA GLY A 144 -1.56 -5.88 5.40
C GLY A 144 -1.41 -7.38 5.24
N TRP A 145 -2.25 -8.00 4.40
CA TRP A 145 -2.18 -9.42 4.09
C TRP A 145 -0.94 -9.76 3.27
N LEU A 146 -0.53 -8.89 2.36
CA LEU A 146 0.71 -9.07 1.61
C LEU A 146 1.94 -8.92 2.47
N LEU A 147 2.00 -7.93 3.38
CA LEU A 147 3.10 -7.88 4.37
C LEU A 147 3.15 -9.15 5.24
N TYR A 148 1.98 -9.75 5.51
CA TYR A 148 1.91 -11.03 6.20
C TYR A 148 2.40 -12.20 5.34
N ALA A 149 2.05 -12.23 4.05
CA ALA A 149 2.58 -13.18 3.10
C ALA A 149 4.12 -13.07 3.00
N SER A 150 4.64 -11.84 2.93
CA SER A 150 6.07 -11.58 2.91
C SER A 150 6.76 -12.08 4.17
N PHE A 151 6.21 -11.81 5.36
CA PHE A 151 6.73 -12.35 6.62
C PHE A 151 6.85 -13.89 6.58
N HIS A 152 5.82 -14.58 6.09
CA HIS A 152 5.86 -16.03 5.97
C HIS A 152 6.86 -16.49 4.90
N TYR A 153 7.02 -15.73 3.83
CA TYR A 153 8.01 -16.01 2.79
C TYR A 153 9.43 -15.94 3.34
N VAL A 154 9.81 -14.81 3.96
CA VAL A 154 11.16 -14.60 4.50
C VAL A 154 11.48 -15.49 5.71
N THR A 155 10.48 -16.20 6.26
CA THR A 155 10.66 -17.23 7.30
C THR A 155 10.58 -18.65 6.75
N GLY A 156 10.58 -18.84 5.42
CA GLY A 156 10.60 -20.14 4.75
C GLY A 156 9.26 -20.89 4.77
N GLN A 157 8.16 -20.23 5.14
CA GLN A 157 6.82 -20.83 5.24
C GLN A 157 6.04 -20.68 3.93
N TYR A 158 6.61 -21.17 2.83
CA TYR A 158 6.13 -20.95 1.46
C TYR A 158 4.66 -21.36 1.23
N ASN A 159 4.22 -22.48 1.80
CA ASN A 159 2.82 -22.92 1.69
C ASN A 159 1.82 -21.94 2.34
N ILE A 160 2.23 -21.24 3.40
CA ILE A 160 1.38 -20.23 4.03
C ILE A 160 1.36 -18.96 3.17
N THR A 161 2.51 -18.56 2.63
CA THR A 161 2.61 -17.46 1.66
C THR A 161 1.70 -17.69 0.45
N LEU A 162 1.68 -18.90 -0.11
CA LEU A 162 0.80 -19.26 -1.24
C LEU A 162 -0.68 -19.10 -0.89
N LYS A 163 -1.12 -19.57 0.30
CA LYS A 163 -2.50 -19.40 0.76
C LYS A 163 -2.89 -17.93 0.95
N LEU A 164 -1.97 -17.12 1.50
CA LEU A 164 -2.22 -15.70 1.73
C LEU A 164 -2.26 -14.90 0.42
N THR A 165 -1.37 -15.21 -0.53
CA THR A 165 -1.38 -14.57 -1.85
C THR A 165 -2.61 -14.97 -2.67
N GLU A 166 -3.08 -16.22 -2.57
CA GLU A 166 -4.36 -16.63 -3.15
C GLU A 166 -5.54 -15.86 -2.56
N TYR A 167 -5.58 -15.70 -1.23
CA TYR A 167 -6.59 -14.88 -0.57
C TYR A 167 -6.54 -13.43 -1.08
N VAL A 168 -5.36 -12.83 -1.20
CA VAL A 168 -5.20 -11.46 -1.73
C VAL A 168 -5.68 -11.35 -3.18
N LEU A 169 -5.27 -12.25 -4.06
CA LEU A 169 -5.68 -12.25 -5.46
C LEU A 169 -7.20 -12.40 -5.60
N SER A 170 -7.86 -13.19 -4.75
CA SER A 170 -9.33 -13.29 -4.73
C SER A 170 -10.05 -11.99 -4.36
N ARG A 171 -9.32 -11.02 -3.79
CA ARG A 171 -9.83 -9.70 -3.39
C ARG A 171 -9.45 -8.60 -4.37
N CYS A 172 -8.44 -8.78 -5.20
CA CYS A 172 -8.09 -7.82 -6.24
C CYS A 172 -9.12 -7.88 -7.37
N LYS A 173 -10.11 -6.98 -7.34
CA LYS A 173 -11.14 -6.89 -8.37
C LYS A 173 -10.91 -5.71 -9.30
N HIS A 174 -11.54 -5.77 -10.47
CA HIS A 174 -11.42 -4.75 -11.52
C HIS A 174 -12.21 -3.45 -11.24
N ASP A 175 -13.00 -3.43 -10.18
CA ASP A 175 -13.91 -2.34 -9.84
C ASP A 175 -13.46 -1.57 -8.58
N MET A 176 -12.29 -1.90 -8.03
CA MET A 176 -11.74 -1.29 -6.82
C MET A 176 -11.00 0.02 -7.12
N MET A 177 -11.13 1.00 -6.23
CA MET A 177 -10.37 2.24 -6.32
C MET A 177 -8.94 2.05 -5.78
N ASN A 178 -7.95 2.36 -6.60
CA ASN A 178 -6.55 2.43 -6.14
C ASN A 178 -6.29 3.76 -5.42
N LEU A 179 -6.06 3.69 -4.11
CA LEU A 179 -5.89 4.88 -3.25
C LEU A 179 -4.67 5.75 -3.57
N GLY A 180 -3.73 5.23 -4.37
CA GLY A 180 -2.53 5.92 -4.82
C GLY A 180 -2.74 6.83 -6.05
N ILE A 181 -3.94 6.83 -6.65
CA ILE A 181 -4.22 7.59 -7.87
C ILE A 181 -4.75 9.00 -7.54
N ASP A 182 -4.31 10.00 -8.31
CA ASP A 182 -4.73 11.40 -8.16
C ASP A 182 -6.03 11.76 -8.86
N ILE A 183 -6.37 11.04 -9.93
CA ILE A 183 -7.58 11.26 -10.73
C ILE A 183 -8.25 9.91 -10.95
N TYR A 184 -9.44 9.75 -10.37
CA TYR A 184 -10.26 8.56 -10.58
C TYR A 184 -11.16 8.72 -11.80
N SER A 185 -11.35 7.63 -12.55
CA SER A 185 -12.34 7.61 -13.64
C SER A 185 -13.76 7.67 -13.09
N GLU A 186 -14.72 8.09 -13.92
CA GLU A 186 -16.13 8.12 -13.53
C GLU A 186 -16.65 6.71 -13.19
N GLU A 187 -16.16 5.68 -13.86
CA GLU A 187 -16.47 4.28 -13.58
C GLU A 187 -15.99 3.83 -12.20
N GLN A 188 -14.74 4.12 -11.84
CA GLN A 188 -14.18 3.85 -10.51
C GLN A 188 -14.97 4.57 -9.41
N MET A 189 -15.31 5.85 -9.66
CA MET A 189 -16.13 6.64 -8.75
C MET A 189 -17.55 6.07 -8.61
N ASN A 190 -18.13 5.57 -9.70
CA ASN A 190 -19.45 4.95 -9.69
C ASN A 190 -19.46 3.61 -8.96
N SER A 191 -18.46 2.76 -9.16
CA SER A 191 -18.28 1.51 -8.40
C SER A 191 -18.16 1.79 -6.89
N TYR A 192 -17.36 2.79 -6.53
CA TYR A 192 -17.22 3.18 -5.13
C TYR A 192 -18.52 3.74 -4.56
N ARG A 193 -19.26 4.58 -5.29
CA ARG A 193 -20.60 5.05 -4.87
C ARG A 193 -21.52 3.87 -4.56
N GLN A 194 -21.58 2.87 -5.44
CA GLN A 194 -22.39 1.67 -5.22
C GLN A 194 -21.98 0.93 -3.94
N SER A 195 -20.68 0.88 -3.65
CA SER A 195 -20.15 0.27 -2.42
C SER A 195 -20.41 1.13 -1.17
N VAL A 196 -20.36 2.45 -1.26
CA VAL A 196 -20.60 3.39 -0.15
C VAL A 196 -22.06 3.43 0.29
N HIS A 197 -23.00 3.26 -0.64
CA HIS A 197 -24.42 3.19 -0.34
C HIS A 197 -24.86 1.85 0.29
N SER A 198 -23.93 0.93 0.53
CA SER A 198 -24.19 -0.29 1.30
C SER A 198 -24.38 0.02 2.79
N LYS A 199 -25.19 -0.81 3.49
CA LYS A 199 -25.39 -0.74 4.95
C LYS A 199 -24.17 -1.21 5.78
N LEU A 200 -23.03 -1.42 5.13
CA LEU A 200 -21.80 -1.92 5.75
C LEU A 200 -21.13 -0.85 6.63
N ALA A 201 -20.31 -1.29 7.58
CA ALA A 201 -19.48 -0.38 8.38
C ALA A 201 -18.38 0.27 7.52
N PHE A 202 -17.87 1.44 7.92
CA PHE A 202 -16.92 2.20 7.08
C PHE A 202 -15.64 1.42 6.81
N ASP A 203 -15.11 0.72 7.82
CA ASP A 203 -13.93 -0.14 7.69
C ASP A 203 -14.15 -1.29 6.69
N GLU A 204 -15.34 -1.90 6.68
CA GLU A 204 -15.71 -2.90 5.70
C GLU A 204 -15.85 -2.30 4.29
N ARG A 205 -16.44 -1.11 4.16
CA ARG A 205 -16.59 -0.41 2.88
C ARG A 205 -15.25 -0.05 2.27
N ILE A 206 -14.33 0.51 3.07
CA ILE A 206 -12.97 0.83 2.59
C ILE A 206 -12.25 -0.44 2.15
N LYS A 207 -12.33 -1.53 2.92
CA LYS A 207 -11.71 -2.81 2.53
C LYS A 207 -12.28 -3.36 1.22
N LEU A 208 -13.57 -3.22 0.96
CA LEU A 208 -14.19 -3.76 -0.25
C LEU A 208 -14.08 -2.85 -1.47
N ALA A 209 -14.01 -1.54 -1.26
CA ALA A 209 -14.05 -0.56 -2.33
C ALA A 209 -12.65 -0.06 -2.74
N THR A 210 -11.62 -0.38 -1.95
CA THR A 210 -10.28 0.20 -2.15
C THR A 210 -9.16 -0.82 -2.06
N VAL A 211 -8.10 -0.52 -2.80
CA VAL A 211 -6.81 -1.20 -2.79
C VAL A 211 -5.72 -0.13 -2.68
N ASP A 212 -4.71 -0.36 -1.84
CA ASP A 212 -3.49 0.48 -1.80
C ASP A 212 -2.31 -0.35 -2.30
N SER A 213 -1.30 0.32 -2.87
CA SER A 213 -0.02 -0.32 -3.16
C SER A 213 0.66 -0.74 -1.86
N VAL A 214 1.35 -1.89 -1.89
CA VAL A 214 2.14 -2.35 -0.76
C VAL A 214 3.39 -1.48 -0.65
N LYS A 215 3.56 -0.85 0.50
CA LYS A 215 4.71 0.02 0.79
C LYS A 215 5.78 -0.76 1.53
N TYR A 216 6.96 -0.90 0.93
CA TYR A 216 8.14 -1.36 1.63
C TYR A 216 9.06 -0.21 2.02
N MET A 217 9.45 -0.15 3.28
CA MET A 217 10.45 0.81 3.76
C MET A 217 11.87 0.34 3.40
N ARG A 218 12.80 1.27 3.18
CA ARG A 218 14.20 1.00 2.73
C ARG A 218 14.96 -0.11 3.46
N ARG A 219 14.65 -0.37 4.72
CA ARG A 219 15.34 -1.36 5.55
C ARG A 219 14.41 -2.46 6.05
N SER A 220 13.26 -2.61 5.39
CA SER A 220 12.29 -3.62 5.77
C SER A 220 12.87 -5.01 5.58
N SER A 221 12.92 -5.78 6.67
CA SER A 221 13.35 -7.18 6.64
C SER A 221 12.31 -8.11 5.99
N LEU A 222 11.18 -7.55 5.53
CA LEU A 222 10.12 -8.27 4.85
C LEU A 222 10.28 -8.27 3.33
N ILE A 223 11.23 -7.51 2.77
CA ILE A 223 11.50 -7.57 1.33
C ILE A 223 12.22 -8.90 1.05
N PRO A 224 11.69 -9.75 0.17
CA PRO A 224 12.40 -10.92 -0.33
C PRO A 224 13.81 -10.56 -0.82
N GLU A 225 14.83 -11.32 -0.38
CA GLU A 225 16.22 -11.00 -0.67
C GLU A 225 16.51 -11.03 -2.18
N GLU A 226 15.77 -11.84 -2.93
CA GLU A 226 15.92 -12.00 -4.38
C GLU A 226 15.50 -10.75 -5.13
N MET A 227 14.62 -9.93 -4.56
CA MET A 227 14.15 -8.70 -5.21
C MET A 227 15.23 -7.60 -5.19
N GLN A 228 16.05 -7.51 -4.14
CA GLN A 228 17.10 -6.49 -3.97
C GLN A 228 16.63 -5.08 -4.39
N LEU A 229 15.49 -4.64 -3.84
CA LEU A 229 14.90 -3.35 -4.15
C LEU A 229 15.63 -2.24 -3.39
N ASP A 230 16.27 -1.33 -4.12
CA ASP A 230 16.88 -0.11 -3.62
C ASP A 230 15.79 0.95 -3.50
N VAL A 231 15.57 1.39 -2.27
CA VAL A 231 14.55 2.38 -1.92
C VAL A 231 15.26 3.70 -1.60
N GLU A 232 15.28 4.65 -2.54
CA GLU A 232 15.86 5.98 -2.28
C GLU A 232 14.91 6.91 -1.52
N ASP A 233 13.61 6.90 -1.84
CA ASP A 233 12.58 7.81 -1.31
C ASP A 233 11.85 7.29 -0.04
N ASP A 234 12.60 6.73 0.92
CA ASP A 234 12.14 6.12 2.18
C ASP A 234 11.19 4.89 2.05
N GLU A 235 10.34 4.83 1.03
CA GLU A 235 9.43 3.73 0.69
C GLU A 235 9.43 3.40 -0.82
N ILE A 236 9.26 2.12 -1.16
CA ILE A 236 8.93 1.66 -2.51
C ILE A 236 7.49 1.11 -2.50
N LYS A 237 6.70 1.49 -3.49
CA LYS A 237 5.31 1.05 -3.63
C LYS A 237 5.27 -0.06 -4.67
N ILE A 238 4.56 -1.14 -4.39
CA ILE A 238 4.41 -2.27 -5.31
C ILE A 238 2.91 -2.57 -5.45
N PRO A 239 2.39 -2.68 -6.69
CA PRO A 239 1.02 -3.10 -6.90
C PRO A 239 0.74 -4.47 -6.26
N PRO A 240 -0.39 -4.66 -5.56
CA PRO A 240 -0.67 -5.89 -4.83
C PRO A 240 -0.69 -7.15 -5.70
N VAL A 241 -1.20 -7.05 -6.92
CA VAL A 241 -1.24 -8.18 -7.86
C VAL A 241 0.17 -8.57 -8.31
N VAL A 242 1.01 -7.59 -8.64
CA VAL A 242 2.43 -7.80 -8.99
C VAL A 242 3.18 -8.48 -7.86
N LEU A 243 3.06 -7.96 -6.62
CA LEU A 243 3.71 -8.57 -5.46
C LEU A 243 3.19 -9.98 -5.19
N SER A 244 1.89 -10.22 -5.37
CA SER A 244 1.28 -11.55 -5.18
C SER A 244 1.88 -12.59 -6.12
N TYR A 245 1.92 -12.30 -7.43
CA TYR A 245 2.46 -13.24 -8.41
C TYR A 245 3.98 -13.40 -8.27
N CYS A 246 4.71 -12.33 -7.94
CA CYS A 246 6.14 -12.43 -7.64
C CYS A 246 6.41 -13.34 -6.43
N LEU A 247 5.69 -13.17 -5.31
CA LEU A 247 5.81 -14.06 -4.15
C LEU A 247 5.44 -15.51 -4.48
N ARG A 248 4.41 -15.74 -5.30
CA ARG A 248 4.04 -17.09 -5.75
C ARG A 248 5.14 -17.72 -6.60
N PHE A 249 5.69 -16.98 -7.56
CA PHE A 249 6.82 -17.41 -8.38
C PHE A 249 7.99 -17.87 -7.49
N LEU A 250 8.40 -17.02 -6.54
CA LEU A 250 9.48 -17.33 -5.62
C LEU A 250 9.18 -18.55 -4.74
N CYS A 251 7.96 -18.65 -4.19
CA CYS A 251 7.55 -19.83 -3.41
C CYS A 251 7.66 -21.12 -4.23
N HIS A 252 7.12 -21.14 -5.44
CA HIS A 252 7.17 -22.33 -6.30
C HIS A 252 8.59 -22.66 -6.75
N HIS A 253 9.45 -21.65 -6.95
CA HIS A 253 10.87 -21.84 -7.20
C HIS A 253 11.56 -22.60 -6.05
N TYR A 254 11.40 -22.15 -4.80
CA TYR A 254 11.99 -22.84 -3.64
C TYR A 254 11.39 -24.21 -3.34
N LEU A 255 10.12 -24.42 -3.72
CA LEU A 255 9.47 -25.73 -3.59
C LEU A 255 9.83 -26.70 -4.73
N GLY A 256 10.58 -26.25 -5.76
CA GLY A 256 10.92 -27.04 -6.94
C GLY A 256 9.73 -27.32 -7.86
N ASP A 257 8.65 -26.57 -7.74
CA ASP A 257 7.43 -26.73 -8.54
C ASP A 257 7.52 -25.92 -9.83
N ILE A 258 8.18 -26.50 -10.83
CA ILE A 258 8.50 -25.83 -12.10
C ILE A 258 7.23 -25.38 -12.84
N CYS A 259 6.17 -26.20 -12.82
CA CYS A 259 4.92 -25.91 -13.54
C CYS A 259 4.23 -24.67 -12.97
N ASN A 260 4.00 -24.66 -11.65
CA ASN A 260 3.34 -23.52 -11.00
C ASN A 260 4.26 -22.29 -10.92
N ARG A 261 5.59 -22.48 -10.90
CA ARG A 261 6.54 -21.38 -11.06
C ARG A 261 6.36 -20.68 -12.40
N GLN A 262 6.34 -21.42 -13.51
CA GLN A 262 6.13 -20.84 -14.84
C GLN A 262 4.77 -20.16 -14.94
N GLN A 263 3.71 -20.81 -14.45
CA GLN A 263 2.37 -20.22 -14.45
C GLN A 263 2.32 -18.90 -13.67
N ALA A 264 3.02 -18.80 -12.54
CA ALA A 264 3.11 -17.55 -11.78
C ALA A 264 3.85 -16.45 -12.54
N LEU A 265 4.90 -16.79 -13.30
CA LEU A 265 5.63 -15.86 -14.16
C LEU A 265 4.74 -15.35 -15.32
N ASP A 266 4.00 -16.25 -15.98
CA ASP A 266 3.10 -15.89 -17.08
C ASP A 266 1.98 -14.95 -16.58
N ASN A 267 1.41 -15.26 -15.41
CA ASN A 267 0.41 -14.39 -14.79
C ASN A 267 0.99 -13.02 -14.38
N LEU A 268 2.24 -12.99 -13.90
CA LEU A 268 2.93 -11.74 -13.59
C LEU A 268 3.13 -10.89 -14.85
N LEU A 269 3.56 -11.50 -15.96
CA LEU A 269 3.70 -10.82 -17.25
C LEU A 269 2.38 -10.18 -17.68
N LEU A 270 1.28 -10.95 -17.64
CA LEU A 270 -0.06 -10.44 -17.98
C LEU A 270 -0.47 -9.28 -17.07
N ALA A 271 -0.23 -9.40 -15.76
CA ALA A 271 -0.55 -8.33 -14.81
C ALA A 271 0.26 -7.05 -15.04
N VAL A 272 1.51 -7.16 -15.48
CA VAL A 272 2.38 -6.00 -15.78
C VAL A 272 2.00 -5.33 -17.11
N GLN A 273 1.43 -6.08 -18.06
CA GLN A 273 0.91 -5.55 -19.32
C GLN A 273 -0.49 -4.94 -19.20
N ASP A 274 -1.19 -5.24 -18.10
CA ASP A 274 -2.54 -4.75 -17.85
C ASP A 274 -2.50 -3.43 -17.07
N ASP A 275 -2.82 -2.34 -17.77
CA ASP A 275 -2.93 -0.98 -17.22
C ASP A 275 -3.97 -0.88 -16.09
N TYR A 276 -4.82 -1.89 -15.92
CA TYR A 276 -5.76 -1.96 -14.82
C TYR A 276 -5.08 -2.14 -13.45
N PHE A 277 -4.12 -3.07 -13.36
CA PHE A 277 -3.47 -3.42 -12.09
C PHE A 277 -2.19 -2.63 -11.84
N VAL A 278 -1.54 -2.15 -12.91
CA VAL A 278 -0.29 -1.41 -12.85
C VAL A 278 -0.50 -0.03 -13.43
N THR A 279 -0.41 0.98 -12.58
CA THR A 279 -0.48 2.37 -13.04
C THR A 279 0.86 2.78 -13.67
N LYS A 280 0.86 3.85 -14.46
CA LYS A 280 2.10 4.43 -14.99
C LYS A 280 3.14 4.74 -13.90
N HIS A 281 2.70 5.10 -12.69
CA HIS A 281 3.61 5.37 -11.57
C HIS A 281 4.24 4.11 -10.97
N ASP A 282 3.61 2.95 -11.16
CA ASP A 282 4.07 1.67 -10.62
C ASP A 282 4.74 0.80 -11.71
N LEU A 283 4.80 1.25 -12.95
CA LEU A 283 5.23 0.44 -14.09
C LEU A 283 6.71 0.06 -13.96
N SER A 284 7.60 1.02 -13.68
CA SER A 284 9.03 0.75 -13.52
C SER A 284 9.33 -0.32 -12.46
N VAL A 285 8.74 -0.23 -11.26
CA VAL A 285 8.94 -1.24 -10.21
C VAL A 285 8.32 -2.59 -10.59
N SER A 286 7.18 -2.58 -11.27
CA SER A 286 6.50 -3.81 -11.72
C SER A 286 7.32 -4.55 -12.78
N LYS A 287 7.87 -3.83 -13.76
CA LYS A 287 8.83 -4.34 -14.74
C LYS A 287 10.11 -4.84 -14.08
N THR A 288 10.61 -4.13 -13.07
CA THR A 288 11.78 -4.58 -12.29
C THR A 288 11.54 -5.94 -11.65
N LEU A 289 10.40 -6.15 -11.00
CA LEU A 289 10.06 -7.42 -10.35
C LEU A 289 9.84 -8.56 -11.35
N LEU A 290 9.24 -8.27 -12.51
CA LEU A 290 9.14 -9.23 -13.59
C LEU A 290 10.53 -9.63 -14.11
N GLY A 291 11.43 -8.66 -14.29
CA GLY A 291 12.83 -8.89 -14.67
C GLY A 291 13.57 -9.77 -13.66
N VAL A 292 13.35 -9.55 -12.36
CA VAL A 292 13.93 -10.41 -11.30
C VAL A 292 13.48 -11.86 -11.46
N CYS A 293 12.20 -12.10 -11.77
CA CYS A 293 11.68 -13.46 -11.96
C CYS A 293 12.27 -14.14 -13.21
N TYR A 294 12.49 -13.39 -14.30
CA TYR A 294 13.21 -13.88 -15.47
C TYR A 294 14.69 -14.18 -15.16
N GLU A 295 15.37 -13.32 -14.41
CA GLU A 295 16.77 -13.52 -14.00
C GLU A 295 16.93 -14.81 -13.18
N ILE A 296 16.02 -15.07 -12.23
CA ILE A 296 15.99 -16.32 -11.44
C ILE A 296 15.67 -17.55 -12.31
N SER A 297 14.94 -17.35 -13.41
CA SER A 297 14.65 -18.40 -14.39
C SER A 297 15.76 -18.59 -15.42
N GLU A 298 16.88 -17.86 -15.28
CA GLU A 298 18.01 -17.84 -16.23
C GLU A 298 17.65 -17.32 -17.63
N ASP A 299 16.52 -16.64 -17.77
CA ASP A 299 16.11 -15.97 -19.01
C ASP A 299 16.66 -14.54 -19.04
N ILE A 300 17.95 -14.45 -19.29
CA ILE A 300 18.70 -13.18 -19.24
C ILE A 300 18.20 -12.18 -20.28
N THR A 301 17.70 -12.66 -21.42
CA THR A 301 17.21 -11.79 -22.50
C THR A 301 15.96 -11.04 -22.05
N ASN A 302 14.96 -11.77 -21.53
CA ASN A 302 13.72 -11.16 -21.05
C ASN A 302 13.96 -10.36 -19.77
N ALA A 303 14.87 -10.79 -18.89
CA ALA A 303 15.28 -10.02 -17.72
C ALA A 303 15.87 -8.66 -18.12
N TYR A 304 16.80 -8.64 -19.08
CA TYR A 304 17.40 -7.41 -19.59
C TYR A 304 16.36 -6.47 -20.18
N GLN A 305 15.47 -6.98 -21.05
CA GLN A 305 14.41 -6.19 -21.65
C GLN A 305 13.50 -5.54 -20.59
N CYS A 306 13.11 -6.29 -19.55
CA CYS A 306 12.32 -5.75 -18.46
C CYS A 306 13.04 -4.61 -17.72
N TYR A 307 14.34 -4.75 -17.47
CA TYR A 307 15.11 -3.68 -16.81
C TYR A 307 15.36 -2.48 -17.72
N ASP A 308 15.47 -2.68 -19.03
CA ASP A 308 15.58 -1.62 -20.01
C ASP A 308 14.32 -0.76 -20.02
N GLU A 309 13.16 -1.39 -20.20
CA GLU A 309 11.85 -0.74 -20.18
C GLU A 309 11.55 -0.07 -18.82
N ALA A 310 11.99 -0.67 -17.70
CA ALA A 310 11.84 -0.05 -16.38
C ALA A 310 12.66 1.24 -16.22
N VAL A 311 13.80 1.38 -16.92
CA VAL A 311 14.68 2.55 -16.85
C VAL A 311 14.26 3.64 -17.84
N GLU A 312 13.58 3.27 -18.93
CA GLU A 312 13.00 4.22 -19.89
C GLU A 312 11.75 4.96 -19.35
N ASP A 313 11.18 4.51 -18.23
CA ASP A 313 10.05 5.18 -17.61
C ASP A 313 10.45 6.54 -16.99
N ASP A 314 10.12 7.62 -17.70
CA ASP A 314 10.44 9.00 -17.31
C ASP A 314 9.79 9.48 -16.00
N VAL A 315 8.80 8.76 -15.45
CA VAL A 315 8.01 9.24 -14.31
C VAL A 315 8.63 8.85 -12.98
N TYR A 316 8.99 7.58 -12.80
CA TYR A 316 9.62 7.06 -11.57
C TYR A 316 10.53 5.87 -11.91
N VAL A 317 11.84 6.09 -11.97
CA VAL A 317 12.80 5.02 -12.28
C VAL A 317 13.15 4.21 -11.03
N CYS A 318 12.92 2.90 -11.08
CA CYS A 318 13.42 1.96 -10.08
C CYS A 318 14.94 1.77 -10.24
N LEU A 319 15.72 2.20 -9.25
CA LEU A 319 17.18 2.18 -9.30
C LEU A 319 17.75 0.76 -9.33
N SER A 320 17.05 -0.20 -8.73
CA SER A 320 17.41 -1.62 -8.84
C SER A 320 17.42 -2.10 -10.28
N ALA A 321 16.49 -1.65 -11.14
CA ALA A 321 16.53 -2.00 -12.56
C ALA A 321 17.82 -1.48 -13.20
N LYS A 322 18.20 -0.23 -12.92
CA LYS A 322 19.45 0.35 -13.44
C LYS A 322 20.70 -0.42 -13.00
N ALA A 323 20.78 -0.77 -11.72
CA ALA A 323 21.89 -1.54 -11.17
C ALA A 323 21.97 -2.95 -11.80
N ARG A 324 20.84 -3.65 -11.87
CA ARG A 324 20.76 -5.02 -12.43
C ARG A 324 21.01 -5.05 -13.94
N LYS A 325 20.44 -4.11 -14.70
CA LYS A 325 20.73 -3.94 -16.13
C LYS A 325 22.22 -3.78 -16.39
N SER A 326 22.88 -2.93 -15.59
CA SER A 326 24.32 -2.68 -15.72
C SER A 326 25.14 -3.94 -15.41
N LYS A 327 24.73 -4.72 -14.42
CA LYS A 327 25.37 -6.00 -14.07
C LYS A 327 25.23 -7.03 -15.20
N LEU A 328 24.02 -7.23 -15.74
CA LEU A 328 23.80 -8.18 -16.84
C LEU A 328 24.61 -7.83 -18.09
N LEU A 329 24.81 -6.54 -18.39
CA LEU A 329 25.67 -6.11 -19.51
C LEU A 329 27.15 -6.46 -19.32
N LEU A 330 27.63 -6.53 -18.08
CA LEU A 330 28.99 -6.95 -17.79
C LEU A 330 29.13 -8.46 -17.93
N ASP A 331 28.14 -9.22 -17.48
CA ASP A 331 28.15 -10.68 -17.53
C ASP A 331 28.02 -11.23 -18.98
N LEU A 332 27.51 -10.42 -19.91
CA LEU A 332 27.41 -10.75 -21.34
C LEU A 332 28.66 -10.41 -22.18
N ARG A 333 29.70 -9.79 -21.60
CA ARG A 333 30.93 -9.38 -22.30
C ARG A 333 32.11 -10.31 -22.05
#